data_AF-A0A524NK42-F1
#
_entry.id   AF-A0A524NK42-F1
#
_cell.length_a   1.000
_cell.length_b   1.000
_cell.length_c   1.000
_cell.angle_alpha   90.00
_cell.angle_beta   90.00
_cell.angle_gamma   90.00
#
_symmetry.space_group_name_H-M   'P 1'
#
loop_
_entity.id
_entity.type
_entity.pdbx_description
1 polymer ?
#
loop_
_entity_poly.entity_id
_entity_poly.type
_entity_poly.pdbx_seq_one_letter_code
_entity_poly.pdbx_strand_id
1 'polypeptide(L)'
;MEISEELWNNLKKNTLSGVLRLLESAQKLLENNGEEAISAGLYTYAVEEYGKLILLGEYNSLDGKVSIDYYALFGGRGSHNLKFEAAIRKLPDECKHLGVDIWAPGIWAKGVWVDSSSVIADFNSRMAIFYCGLDKSKKIINPVPLVDKKNLQNAIEKLKTRALLGVSFQFM
;
A
#
# COMPACT_ATOMS: atom_id res chain seq x y z
N MET A 1 14.03 -17.47 11.00
CA MET A 1 13.24 -17.73 12.23
C MET A 1 12.13 -18.69 11.86
N GLU A 2 11.85 -19.70 12.68
CA GLU A 2 10.69 -20.59 12.48
C GLU A 2 9.55 -20.17 13.40
N ILE A 3 8.34 -20.11 12.87
CA ILE A 3 7.12 -19.89 13.66
C ILE A 3 6.06 -20.94 13.31
N SER A 4 5.11 -21.17 14.22
CA SER A 4 4.03 -22.12 13.97
C SER A 4 3.09 -21.65 12.85
N GLU A 5 2.51 -22.60 12.13
CA GLU A 5 1.50 -22.33 11.11
C GLU A 5 0.27 -21.61 11.68
N GLU A 6 -0.14 -21.96 12.92
CA GLU A 6 -1.22 -21.27 13.61
C GLU A 6 -0.91 -19.78 13.81
N LEU A 7 0.29 -19.46 14.32
CA LEU A 7 0.72 -18.08 14.49
C LEU A 7 0.79 -17.36 13.13
N TRP A 8 1.27 -18.04 12.09
CA TRP A 8 1.33 -17.49 10.73
C TRP A 8 -0.05 -17.14 10.17
N ASN A 9 -1.03 -18.03 10.35
CA ASN A 9 -2.40 -17.80 9.93
C ASN A 9 -3.06 -16.67 10.74
N ASN A 10 -2.75 -16.56 12.03
CA ASN A 10 -3.21 -15.43 12.86
C ASN A 10 -2.59 -14.10 12.41
N LEU A 11 -1.31 -14.08 12.03
CA LEU A 11 -0.66 -12.89 11.46
C LEU A 11 -1.35 -12.44 10.17
N LYS A 12 -1.63 -13.37 9.24
CA LYS A 12 -2.37 -13.06 8.00
C LYS A 12 -3.76 -12.47 8.30
N LYS A 13 -4.53 -13.07 9.22
CA LYS A 13 -5.87 -12.57 9.62
C LYS A 13 -5.80 -11.18 10.25
N ASN A 14 -4.84 -10.94 11.14
CA ASN A 14 -4.67 -9.65 11.81
C ASN A 14 -4.21 -8.56 10.84
N THR A 15 -3.32 -8.87 9.90
CA THR A 15 -2.91 -7.93 8.84
C THR A 15 -4.09 -7.58 7.94
N LEU A 16 -4.91 -8.55 7.51
CA LEU A 16 -6.15 -8.28 6.77
C LEU A 16 -7.08 -7.34 7.55
N SER A 17 -7.32 -7.61 8.83
CA SER A 17 -8.13 -6.75 9.69
C SER A 17 -7.57 -5.32 9.76
N GLY A 18 -6.24 -5.17 9.82
CA GLY A 18 -5.55 -3.88 9.74
C GLY A 18 -5.83 -3.12 8.44
N VAL A 19 -5.75 -3.80 7.29
CA VAL A 19 -6.10 -3.23 5.98
C VAL A 19 -7.54 -2.72 5.98
N LEU A 20 -8.50 -3.57 6.38
CA LEU A 20 -9.92 -3.21 6.35
C LEU A 20 -10.24 -2.03 7.26
N ARG A 21 -9.63 -1.96 8.44
CA ARG A 21 -9.82 -0.84 9.38
C ARG A 21 -9.28 0.48 8.80
N LEU A 22 -8.11 0.46 8.16
CA LEU A 22 -7.55 1.65 7.52
C LEU A 22 -8.43 2.15 6.36
N LEU A 23 -8.96 1.23 5.55
CA LEU A 23 -9.91 1.57 4.47
C LEU A 23 -11.22 2.13 5.01
N GLU A 24 -11.75 1.56 6.09
CA GLU A 24 -12.95 2.09 6.74
C GLU A 24 -12.71 3.51 7.29
N SER A 25 -11.57 3.75 7.93
CA SER A 25 -11.20 5.10 8.39
C SER A 25 -11.02 6.08 7.23
N ALA A 26 -10.36 5.65 6.13
CA ALA A 26 -10.22 6.47 4.93
C ALA A 26 -11.58 6.84 4.35
N GLN A 27 -12.50 5.86 4.25
CA GLN A 27 -13.85 6.06 3.73
C GLN A 27 -14.65 7.05 4.59
N LYS A 28 -14.63 6.90 5.92
CA LYS A 28 -15.32 7.80 6.85
C LYS A 28 -14.79 9.23 6.78
N LEU A 29 -13.47 9.41 6.62
CA LEU A 29 -12.92 10.76 6.43
C LEU A 29 -13.38 11.35 5.10
N LEU A 30 -13.38 10.56 4.02
CA LEU A 30 -13.76 11.01 2.68
C LEU A 30 -15.21 11.47 2.57
N GLU A 31 -16.09 11.02 3.47
CA GLU A 31 -17.48 11.51 3.57
C GLU A 31 -17.55 13.02 3.90
N ASN A 32 -16.51 13.56 4.56
CA ASN A 32 -16.38 14.98 4.87
C ASN A 32 -15.65 15.72 3.74
N ASN A 33 -16.13 16.91 3.37
CA ASN A 33 -15.50 17.71 2.32
C ASN A 33 -14.20 18.36 2.84
N GLY A 34 -13.13 18.32 2.03
CA GLY A 34 -11.84 18.92 2.39
C GLY A 34 -10.86 17.98 3.09
N GLU A 35 -11.26 16.73 3.36
CA GLU A 35 -10.44 15.71 4.05
C GLU A 35 -9.75 14.73 3.09
N GLU A 36 -9.76 15.01 1.78
CA GLU A 36 -9.30 14.08 0.76
C GLU A 36 -7.80 13.72 0.92
N ALA A 37 -6.97 14.68 1.33
CA ALA A 37 -5.54 14.45 1.56
C ALA A 37 -5.28 13.51 2.74
N ILE A 38 -6.01 13.67 3.84
CA ILE A 38 -5.86 12.81 5.02
C ILE A 38 -6.41 11.41 4.71
N SER A 39 -7.55 11.34 4.02
CA SER A 39 -8.12 10.08 3.54
C SER A 39 -7.15 9.32 2.62
N ALA A 40 -6.50 10.01 1.68
CA ALA A 40 -5.49 9.41 0.81
C ALA A 40 -4.26 8.91 1.58
N GLY A 41 -3.86 9.60 2.65
CA GLY A 41 -2.83 9.14 3.57
C GLY A 41 -3.19 7.80 4.23
N LEU A 42 -4.42 7.67 4.74
CA LEU A 42 -4.93 6.42 5.32
C LEU A 42 -5.03 5.30 4.27
N TYR A 43 -5.47 5.63 3.06
CA TYR A 43 -5.47 4.70 1.93
C TYR A 43 -4.06 4.18 1.63
N THR A 44 -3.06 5.07 1.63
CA THR A 44 -1.66 4.71 1.39
C THR A 44 -1.14 3.73 2.44
N TYR A 45 -1.48 3.92 3.72
CA TYR A 45 -1.15 2.94 4.76
C TYR A 45 -1.88 1.61 4.56
N ALA A 46 -3.13 1.63 4.09
CA ALA A 46 -3.87 0.41 3.77
C ALA A 46 -3.20 -0.38 2.63
N VAL A 47 -2.67 0.31 1.62
CA VAL A 47 -1.91 -0.31 0.52
C VAL A 47 -0.61 -0.95 1.04
N GLU A 48 0.12 -0.28 1.95
CA GLU A 48 1.33 -0.86 2.54
C GLU A 48 1.02 -2.15 3.31
N GLU A 49 -0.01 -2.14 4.17
CA GLU A 49 -0.45 -3.33 4.92
C GLU A 49 -0.99 -4.43 3.99
N TYR A 50 -1.63 -4.06 2.88
CA TYR A 50 -2.04 -5.04 1.85
C TYR A 50 -0.82 -5.69 1.17
N GLY A 51 0.23 -4.91 0.91
CA GLY A 51 1.51 -5.42 0.45
C GLY A 51 2.14 -6.41 1.41
N LYS A 52 2.11 -6.09 2.71
CA LYS A 52 2.51 -7.02 3.77
C LYS A 52 1.70 -8.31 3.72
N LEU A 53 0.37 -8.22 3.57
CA LEU A 53 -0.50 -9.39 3.47
C LEU A 53 -0.12 -10.29 2.29
N ILE A 54 0.18 -9.72 1.13
CA ILE A 54 0.65 -10.46 -0.05
C ILE A 54 1.93 -11.23 0.27
N LEU A 55 2.94 -10.55 0.84
CA LEU A 55 4.21 -11.18 1.20
C LEU A 55 4.03 -12.31 2.23
N LEU A 56 3.14 -12.14 3.21
CA LEU A 56 2.81 -13.22 4.16
C LEU A 56 2.17 -14.44 3.45
N GLY A 57 1.47 -14.23 2.35
CA GLY A 57 0.85 -15.30 1.57
C GLY A 57 1.80 -16.06 0.63
N GLU A 58 3.03 -15.59 0.45
CA GLU A 58 4.03 -16.25 -0.43
C GLU A 58 4.80 -17.39 0.27
N TYR A 59 4.71 -17.48 1.60
CA TYR A 59 5.38 -18.52 2.38
C TYR A 59 4.44 -19.66 2.71
N ASN A 60 4.88 -20.88 2.37
CA ASN A 60 4.18 -22.12 2.68
C ASN A 60 4.68 -22.72 4.00
N SER A 61 3.78 -23.40 4.70
CA SER A 61 4.12 -24.24 5.85
C SER A 61 4.84 -25.50 5.38
N LEU A 62 5.92 -25.86 6.07
CA LEU A 62 6.61 -27.14 5.96
C LEU A 62 6.61 -27.77 7.36
N ASP A 63 6.01 -28.94 7.50
CA ASP A 63 5.85 -29.66 8.77
C ASP A 63 5.23 -28.81 9.90
N GLY A 64 4.22 -28.00 9.57
CA GLY A 64 3.49 -27.15 10.53
C GLY A 64 4.25 -25.90 10.96
N LYS A 65 5.36 -25.58 10.28
CA LYS A 65 6.20 -24.41 10.57
C LYS A 65 6.45 -23.59 9.32
N VAL A 66 6.63 -22.29 9.51
CA VAL A 66 6.99 -21.37 8.43
C VAL A 66 8.34 -20.75 8.76
N SER A 67 9.30 -20.88 7.84
CA SER A 67 10.61 -20.25 7.96
C SER A 67 10.60 -18.89 7.27
N ILE A 68 10.83 -17.83 8.04
CA ILE A 68 10.83 -16.46 7.55
C ILE A 68 12.03 -15.68 8.07
N ASP A 69 12.51 -14.74 7.26
CA ASP A 69 13.34 -13.63 7.73
C ASP A 69 12.45 -12.40 7.93
N TYR A 70 11.85 -12.31 9.12
CA TYR A 70 10.91 -11.23 9.43
C TYR A 70 11.57 -9.85 9.33
N TYR A 71 12.84 -9.73 9.74
CA TYR A 71 13.53 -8.46 9.71
C TYR A 71 13.76 -8.01 8.26
N ALA A 72 14.28 -8.88 7.40
CA ALA A 72 14.48 -8.54 5.98
C ALA A 72 13.17 -8.13 5.29
N LEU A 73 12.07 -8.81 5.60
CA LEU A 73 10.77 -8.58 4.93
C LEU A 73 10.01 -7.37 5.48
N PHE A 74 10.06 -7.13 6.79
CA PHE A 74 9.12 -6.23 7.46
C PHE A 74 9.76 -5.17 8.36
N GLY A 75 11.00 -5.35 8.82
CA GLY A 75 11.66 -4.48 9.80
C GLY A 75 12.92 -3.74 9.31
N GLY A 76 13.51 -4.18 8.19
CA GLY A 76 14.74 -3.65 7.66
C GLY A 76 14.56 -2.38 6.83
N ARG A 77 15.67 -1.69 6.56
CA ARG A 77 15.71 -0.58 5.58
C ARG A 77 15.26 -1.12 4.22
N GLY A 78 14.28 -0.46 3.58
CA GLY A 78 13.71 -0.89 2.31
C GLY A 78 12.49 -1.82 2.40
N SER A 79 12.12 -2.29 3.61
CA SER A 79 10.92 -3.14 3.80
C SER A 79 9.62 -2.45 3.38
N HIS A 80 9.51 -1.14 3.55
CA HIS A 80 8.37 -0.36 3.05
C HIS A 80 8.24 -0.47 1.51
N ASN A 81 9.36 -0.38 0.78
CA ASN A 81 9.39 -0.46 -0.68
C ASN A 81 8.92 -1.83 -1.16
N LEU A 82 9.40 -2.89 -0.49
CA LEU A 82 9.00 -4.26 -0.81
C LEU A 82 7.50 -4.47 -0.66
N LYS A 83 6.89 -3.93 0.41
CA LYS A 83 5.44 -4.03 0.62
C LYS A 83 4.67 -3.27 -0.47
N PHE A 84 5.04 -2.01 -0.74
CA PHE A 84 4.38 -1.25 -1.80
C PHE A 84 4.54 -1.91 -3.17
N GLU A 85 5.72 -2.42 -3.50
CA GLU A 85 5.96 -3.14 -4.75
C GLU A 85 5.10 -4.40 -4.87
N ALA A 86 5.02 -5.20 -3.79
CA ALA A 86 4.16 -6.37 -3.74
C ALA A 86 2.68 -5.98 -3.99
N ALA A 87 2.20 -4.93 -3.33
CA ALA A 87 0.84 -4.42 -3.53
C ALA A 87 0.59 -3.94 -4.96
N ILE A 88 1.44 -3.04 -5.48
CA ILE A 88 1.26 -2.41 -6.80
C ILE A 88 1.20 -3.45 -7.92
N ARG A 89 1.98 -4.53 -7.84
CA ARG A 89 1.94 -5.63 -8.81
C ARG A 89 0.60 -6.38 -8.84
N LYS A 90 -0.16 -6.36 -7.74
CA LYS A 90 -1.43 -7.10 -7.59
C LYS A 90 -2.68 -6.21 -7.65
N LEU A 91 -2.51 -4.90 -7.49
CA LEU A 91 -3.57 -3.92 -7.52
C LEU A 91 -4.02 -3.62 -8.96
N PRO A 92 -5.33 -3.41 -9.17
CA PRO A 92 -5.84 -2.88 -10.44
C PRO A 92 -5.41 -1.41 -10.61
N ASP A 93 -5.49 -0.88 -11.83
CA ASP A 93 -4.97 0.46 -12.14
C ASP A 93 -5.76 1.57 -11.45
N GLU A 94 -7.04 1.35 -11.16
CA GLU A 94 -7.89 2.27 -10.40
C GLU A 94 -7.39 2.50 -8.97
N CYS A 95 -6.65 1.54 -8.40
CA CYS A 95 -6.02 1.69 -7.08
C CYS A 95 -4.70 2.46 -7.12
N LYS A 96 -4.18 2.75 -8.31
CA LYS A 96 -2.85 3.38 -8.51
C LYS A 96 -2.94 4.85 -8.89
N HIS A 97 -4.14 5.34 -9.22
CA HIS A 97 -4.36 6.68 -9.73
C HIS A 97 -5.44 7.37 -8.91
N LEU A 98 -5.03 8.37 -8.14
CA LEU A 98 -5.91 9.01 -7.17
C LEU A 98 -6.05 10.54 -7.38
N GLY A 99 -5.29 11.14 -8.31
CA GLY A 99 -5.25 12.59 -8.56
C GLY A 99 -6.13 13.08 -9.71
N VAL A 100 -6.29 14.41 -9.83
CA VAL A 100 -7.15 15.08 -10.85
C VAL A 100 -6.42 15.39 -12.17
N ASP A 101 -5.10 15.63 -12.16
CA ASP A 101 -4.33 16.05 -13.35
C ASP A 101 -3.16 15.10 -13.63
N ILE A 102 -3.25 14.30 -14.70
CA ILE A 102 -2.18 13.41 -15.15
C ILE A 102 -1.52 14.02 -16.39
N TRP A 103 -0.63 15.00 -16.20
CA TRP A 103 0.38 15.36 -17.23
C TRP A 103 1.68 14.58 -17.02
N ALA A 104 1.58 13.27 -16.79
CA ALA A 104 2.64 12.31 -17.14
C ALA A 104 2.06 10.90 -17.01
N PRO A 105 2.17 10.04 -18.06
CA PRO A 105 1.91 8.61 -17.88
C PRO A 105 2.79 8.14 -16.72
N GLY A 106 2.17 7.52 -15.71
CA GLY A 106 2.78 7.17 -14.43
C GLY A 106 4.26 6.87 -14.57
N ILE A 107 5.10 7.83 -14.16
CA ILE A 107 6.55 7.64 -14.15
C ILE A 107 6.84 6.80 -12.91
N TRP A 108 6.45 5.52 -12.99
CA TRP A 108 6.99 4.41 -12.20
C TRP A 108 8.43 4.11 -12.67
N ALA A 109 9.18 5.15 -13.07
CA ALA A 109 10.55 4.96 -13.46
C ALA A 109 11.34 4.61 -12.20
N LYS A 110 12.18 3.58 -12.34
CA LYS A 110 13.21 3.11 -11.40
C LYS A 110 14.04 4.18 -10.66
N GLY A 111 13.85 5.48 -10.93
CA GLY A 111 14.57 6.60 -10.37
C GLY A 111 13.80 7.51 -9.40
N VAL A 112 12.62 7.16 -8.89
CA VAL A 112 12.04 7.83 -7.70
C VAL A 112 12.45 7.13 -6.39
N TRP A 113 12.97 5.90 -6.51
CA TRP A 113 13.49 5.09 -5.40
C TRP A 113 14.93 5.46 -5.01
N VAL A 114 15.37 6.70 -5.24
CA VAL A 114 16.76 7.11 -4.98
C VAL A 114 16.99 7.17 -3.47
N ASP A 115 17.53 6.08 -2.95
CA ASP A 115 18.40 5.97 -1.78
C ASP A 115 18.06 6.85 -0.57
N SER A 116 16.79 6.86 -0.16
CA SER A 116 16.40 7.57 1.05
C SER A 116 15.28 6.83 1.75
N SER A 117 15.69 5.87 2.57
CA SER A 117 14.85 5.32 3.66
C SER A 117 14.28 6.42 4.58
N SER A 118 14.85 7.63 4.53
CA SER A 118 14.38 8.83 5.21
C SER A 118 13.25 9.58 4.47
N VAL A 119 13.18 9.51 3.14
CA VAL A 119 12.14 10.19 2.36
C VAL A 119 10.86 9.37 2.39
N ILE A 120 10.91 8.03 2.28
CA ILE A 120 9.71 7.15 2.37
C ILE A 120 9.05 7.14 3.78
N ALA A 121 9.73 7.67 4.80
CA ALA A 121 9.15 7.83 6.14
C ALA A 121 8.26 9.08 6.27
N ASP A 122 8.41 10.07 5.38
CA ASP A 122 7.63 11.30 5.42
C ASP A 122 6.25 11.11 4.75
N PHE A 123 5.20 11.63 5.40
CA PHE A 123 3.81 11.55 4.94
C PHE A 123 3.64 12.07 3.50
N ASN A 124 4.31 13.18 3.15
CA ASN A 124 4.21 13.78 1.81
C ASN A 124 4.90 12.92 0.75
N SER A 125 5.94 12.18 1.13
CA SER A 125 6.68 11.31 0.23
C SER A 125 6.03 9.93 0.05
N ARG A 126 5.24 9.47 1.03
CA ARG A 126 4.34 8.32 0.86
C ARG A 126 3.20 8.66 -0.09
N MET A 127 2.67 9.89 0.04
CA MET A 127 1.72 10.44 -0.90
C MET A 127 2.33 10.59 -2.31
N ALA A 128 3.61 10.96 -2.43
CA ALA A 128 4.28 11.03 -3.74
C ALA A 128 4.21 9.73 -4.58
N ILE A 129 4.06 8.55 -3.96
CA ILE A 129 3.94 7.24 -4.62
C ILE A 129 2.75 7.20 -5.60
N PHE A 130 1.65 7.86 -5.27
CA PHE A 130 0.44 7.87 -6.09
C PHE A 130 0.25 9.15 -6.90
N TYR A 131 1.07 10.18 -6.67
CA TYR A 131 0.68 11.53 -7.09
C TYR A 131 1.76 12.52 -7.56
N CYS A 132 3.03 12.17 -7.76
CA CYS A 132 3.97 13.20 -8.22
C CYS A 132 3.84 13.55 -9.71
N GLY A 133 3.21 14.69 -9.99
CA GLY A 133 3.55 15.51 -11.15
C GLY A 133 5.02 15.95 -11.03
N LEU A 134 5.83 15.54 -11.99
CA LEU A 134 7.23 15.93 -12.08
C LEU A 134 7.34 17.21 -12.91
N ASP A 135 8.20 18.15 -12.52
CA ASP A 135 8.61 19.21 -13.44
C ASP A 135 9.37 18.61 -14.65
N LYS A 136 9.64 19.43 -15.67
CA LYS A 136 10.46 19.01 -16.84
C LYS A 136 11.86 18.50 -16.44
N SER A 137 12.28 18.73 -15.20
CA SER A 137 13.55 18.35 -14.60
C SER A 137 13.45 17.14 -13.66
N LYS A 138 12.30 16.48 -13.56
CA LYS A 138 12.01 15.36 -12.64
C LYS A 138 12.06 15.72 -11.15
N LYS A 139 11.89 16.99 -10.80
CA LYS A 139 11.74 17.44 -9.41
C LYS A 139 10.27 17.43 -8.99
N ILE A 140 10.04 17.10 -7.72
CA ILE A 140 8.73 17.15 -7.07
C ILE A 140 8.31 18.62 -6.95
N ILE A 141 7.18 18.97 -7.56
CA ILE A 141 6.55 20.29 -7.39
C ILE A 141 5.43 20.11 -6.36
N ASN A 142 5.59 20.65 -5.15
CA ASN A 142 4.52 20.67 -4.14
C ASN A 142 3.65 21.94 -4.31
N PRO A 143 2.41 22.02 -3.77
CA PRO A 143 1.88 21.29 -2.62
C PRO A 143 1.01 20.08 -3.00
N VAL A 144 0.68 19.27 -2.00
CA VAL A 144 -0.14 18.06 -2.05
C VAL A 144 -1.10 18.06 -3.24
N PRO A 145 -0.88 17.19 -4.24
CA PRO A 145 -1.69 17.15 -5.44
C PRO A 145 -3.16 16.93 -5.07
N LEU A 146 -4.04 17.64 -5.77
CA LEU A 146 -5.47 17.52 -5.56
C LEU A 146 -5.87 16.05 -5.70
N VAL A 147 -6.42 15.50 -4.63
CA VAL A 147 -6.96 14.15 -4.61
C VAL A 147 -8.35 14.21 -5.21
N ASP A 148 -8.59 13.43 -6.26
CA ASP A 148 -9.93 13.28 -6.79
C ASP A 148 -10.73 12.36 -5.84
N LYS A 149 -11.75 12.95 -5.19
CA LYS A 149 -12.60 12.25 -4.22
C LYS A 149 -13.23 10.98 -4.80
N LYS A 150 -13.65 11.02 -6.07
CA LYS A 150 -14.30 9.87 -6.73
C LYS A 150 -13.30 8.76 -7.03
N ASN A 151 -12.10 9.11 -7.48
CA ASN A 151 -11.02 8.16 -7.72
C ASN A 151 -10.57 7.51 -6.40
N LEU A 152 -10.40 8.29 -5.33
CA LEU A 152 -10.06 7.75 -4.02
C LEU A 152 -11.16 6.82 -3.49
N GLN A 153 -12.43 7.19 -3.60
CA GLN A 153 -13.54 6.34 -3.22
C GLN A 153 -13.52 5.01 -4.01
N ASN A 154 -13.33 5.07 -5.33
CA ASN A 154 -13.24 3.87 -6.15
C ASN A 154 -12.04 3.00 -5.75
N ALA A 155 -10.88 3.60 -5.50
CA ALA A 155 -9.68 2.90 -5.07
C ALA A 155 -9.87 2.18 -3.72
N ILE A 156 -10.57 2.82 -2.76
CA ILE A 156 -10.93 2.22 -1.48
C ILE A 156 -11.78 0.97 -1.68
N GLU A 157 -12.86 1.07 -2.46
CA GLU A 157 -13.78 -0.06 -2.70
C GLU A 157 -13.11 -1.22 -3.46
N LYS A 158 -12.28 -0.90 -4.46
CA LYS A 158 -11.53 -1.90 -5.23
C LYS A 158 -10.51 -2.62 -4.36
N LEU A 159 -9.76 -1.89 -3.53
CA LEU A 159 -8.80 -2.52 -2.61
C LEU A 159 -9.51 -3.38 -1.56
N LYS A 160 -10.61 -2.90 -0.98
CA LYS A 160 -11.42 -3.69 -0.04
C LYS A 160 -11.88 -5.01 -0.65
N THR A 161 -12.43 -4.96 -1.86
CA THR A 161 -12.86 -6.15 -2.61
C THR A 161 -11.68 -7.09 -2.86
N ARG A 162 -10.54 -6.54 -3.31
CA ARG A 162 -9.34 -7.33 -3.64
C ARG A 162 -8.74 -8.00 -2.41
N ALA A 163 -8.67 -7.30 -1.28
CA ALA A 163 -8.16 -7.83 -0.02
C ALA A 163 -9.01 -9.00 0.47
N LEU A 164 -10.34 -8.89 0.38
CA LEU A 164 -11.26 -9.97 0.75
C LEU A 164 -11.18 -11.17 -0.20
N LEU A 165 -11.04 -10.95 -1.52
CA LEU A 165 -10.90 -12.03 -2.49
C LEU A 165 -9.55 -12.75 -2.41
N GLY A 166 -8.47 -12.03 -2.08
CA GLY A 166 -7.13 -12.62 -1.93
C GLY A 166 -7.05 -13.67 -0.81
N VAL A 167 -7.91 -13.55 0.20
CA VAL A 167 -8.04 -14.48 1.32
C VAL A 167 -8.65 -15.80 0.85
N SER A 168 -9.64 -15.77 -0.05
CA SER A 168 -10.32 -16.99 -0.52
C SER A 168 -9.38 -17.97 -1.24
N PHE A 169 -8.24 -17.53 -1.75
CA PHE A 169 -7.25 -18.38 -2.44
C PHE A 169 -6.00 -18.71 -1.62
N GLN A 170 -5.74 -18.03 -0.50
CA GLN A 170 -4.53 -18.21 0.33
C GLN A 170 -4.77 -19.09 1.58
N PHE A 171 -6.02 -19.48 1.84
CA PHE A 171 -6.42 -20.34 2.96
C PHE A 171 -7.11 -21.64 2.51
N MET A 172 -7.13 -21.93 1.21
CA MET A 172 -7.39 -23.25 0.63
C MET A 172 -6.06 -23.91 0.30
#